data_AF-A0A151AVI3-F1
#
_entry.id   AF-A0A151AVI3-F1
#
_cell.length_a   1.000
_cell.length_b   1.000
_cell.length_c   1.000
_cell.angle_alpha   90.00
_cell.angle_beta   90.00
_cell.angle_gamma   90.00
#
_symmetry.space_group_name_H-M   'P 1'
#
loop_
_entity.id
_entity.type
_entity.pdbx_description
1 polymer ?
#
loop_
_entity_poly.entity_id
_entity_poly.type
_entity_poly.pdbx_seq_one_letter_code
_entity_poly.pdbx_strand_id
1 'polypeptide(L)' 'MIYNLELTLEEMQQQALLKGLKEGELKGKLEGKLEGKREVARNLLLLNVDIETIVKATGLTPDEIAVLKKQMEQ' A
#
# COMPACT_ATOMS: atom_id res chain seq x y z
N MET A 1 -20.56 41.67 -13.05
CA MET A 1 -20.87 40.23 -13.26
C MET A 1 -19.57 39.45 -13.46
N ILE A 2 -18.72 39.35 -12.43
CA ILE A 2 -17.45 38.58 -12.51
C ILE A 2 -17.35 37.57 -11.34
N TYR A 3 -18.01 37.84 -10.22
CA TYR A 3 -18.03 37.00 -9.01
C TYR A 3 -18.45 35.53 -9.22
N ASN A 4 -19.28 35.20 -10.21
CA ASN A 4 -19.72 33.81 -10.43
C ASN A 4 -18.63 32.92 -11.04
N LEU A 5 -17.68 33.48 -11.81
CA LEU A 5 -16.63 32.71 -12.48
C LEU A 5 -15.48 32.35 -11.54
N GLU A 6 -15.10 33.26 -10.65
CA GLU A 6 -14.06 33.04 -9.64
C GLU A 6 -14.49 31.95 -8.64
N LEU A 7 -15.76 31.99 -8.19
CA LEU A 7 -16.31 30.98 -7.28
C LEU A 7 -16.28 29.58 -7.91
N THR A 8 -16.69 29.45 -9.18
CA THR A 8 -16.67 28.15 -9.88
C THR A 8 -15.26 27.60 -10.08
N LEU A 9 -14.25 28.45 -10.24
CA LEU A 9 -12.87 28.00 -10.43
C LEU A 9 -12.28 27.49 -9.11
N GLU A 10 -12.58 28.17 -8.01
CA GLU A 10 -12.13 27.81 -6.67
C GLU A 10 -12.78 26.49 -6.20
N GLU A 11 -14.07 26.30 -6.46
CA GLU A 11 -14.79 25.05 -6.22
C GLU A 11 -14.20 23.89 -7.05
N MET A 12 -13.87 24.13 -8.33
CA MET A 12 -13.24 23.12 -9.19
C MET A 12 -11.85 22.73 -8.69
N GLN A 13 -11.04 23.69 -8.22
CA GLN A 13 -9.71 23.42 -7.66
C GLN A 13 -9.79 22.64 -6.34
N GLN A 14 -10.72 23.00 -5.45
CA GLN A 14 -10.96 22.27 -4.21
C GLN A 14 -11.42 20.84 -4.49
N GLN A 15 -12.33 20.64 -5.45
CA GLN A 15 -12.76 19.30 -5.85
C GLN A 15 -11.63 18.47 -6.47
N ALA A 16 -10.77 19.08 -7.30
CA ALA A 16 -9.61 18.41 -7.87
C ALA A 16 -8.61 17.98 -6.79
N LEU A 17 -8.32 18.86 -5.82
CA LEU A 17 -7.45 18.56 -4.68
C LEU A 17 -8.03 17.44 -3.81
N LEU A 18 -9.33 17.52 -3.47
CA LEU A 18 -10.03 16.50 -2.69
C LEU A 18 -10.00 15.13 -3.39
N LYS A 19 -10.21 15.09 -4.71
CA LYS A 19 -10.08 13.86 -5.49
C LYS A 19 -8.66 13.30 -5.44
N GLY A 20 -7.66 14.14 -5.69
CA GLY A 20 -6.25 13.73 -5.65
C GLY A 20 -5.81 13.21 -4.28
N LEU A 21 -6.22 13.87 -3.20
CA LEU A 21 -5.94 13.42 -1.83
C LEU A 21 -6.61 12.08 -1.52
N LYS A 22 -7.88 11.92 -1.91
CA LYS A 22 -8.64 10.69 -1.67
C LYS A 22 -8.06 9.50 -2.45
N GLU A 23 -7.67 9.72 -3.70
CA GLU A 23 -6.98 8.71 -4.51
C GLU A 23 -5.60 8.37 -3.95
N GLY A 24 -4.83 9.38 -3.50
CA GLY A 24 -3.53 9.19 -2.86
C GLY A 24 -3.62 8.41 -1.56
N GLU A 25 -4.59 8.72 -0.70
CA GLU A 25 -4.81 8.00 0.56
C GLU A 25 -5.22 6.55 0.32
N LEU A 26 -6.11 6.29 -0.64
CA LEU A 26 -6.52 4.93 -0.98
C LEU A 26 -5.35 4.10 -1.52
N LYS A 27 -4.56 4.66 -2.45
CA LYS A 27 -3.36 4.00 -2.99
C LYS A 27 -2.34 3.76 -1.89
N GLY A 28 -2.00 4.77 -1.11
CA GLY A 28 -1.03 4.65 -0.01
C GLY A 28 -1.44 3.64 1.06
N LYS A 29 -2.72 3.56 1.43
CA LYS A 29 -3.21 2.56 2.38
C LYS A 29 -3.14 1.14 1.81
N LEU A 30 -3.41 0.94 0.53
CA LEU A 30 -3.33 -0.37 -0.11
C LEU A 30 -1.87 -0.83 -0.25
N GLU A 31 -1.00 0.06 -0.74
CA GLU A 31 0.43 -0.20 -0.89
C GLU A 31 1.08 -0.47 0.47
N GLY A 32 0.84 0.38 1.47
CA GLY A 32 1.40 0.21 2.81
C GLY A 32 0.94 -1.07 3.51
N LYS A 33 -0.30 -1.53 3.29
CA LYS A 33 -0.77 -2.83 3.83
C LYS A 33 -0.06 -4.01 3.18
N LEU A 34 0.14 -3.98 1.87
CA LEU A 34 0.83 -5.05 1.15
C LEU A 34 2.32 -5.05 1.50
N GLU A 35 2.93 -3.87 1.57
CA GLU A 35 4.34 -3.70 1.93
C GLU A 35 4.60 -4.15 3.37
N GLY A 36 3.76 -3.76 4.33
CA GLY A 36 3.88 -4.21 5.72
C GLY A 36 3.77 -5.73 5.89
N LYS A 37 2.87 -6.39 5.16
CA LYS A 37 2.78 -7.86 5.17
C LYS A 37 4.05 -8.52 4.61
N ARG A 38 4.59 -7.98 3.51
CA ARG A 38 5.83 -8.47 2.91
C ARG A 38 7.03 -8.23 3.83
N GLU A 39 7.11 -7.07 4.45
CA GLU A 39 8.18 -6.73 5.39
C GLU A 39 8.18 -7.67 6.59
N VAL A 40 7.02 -7.92 7.20
CA VAL A 40 6.89 -8.90 8.29
C VAL A 40 7.32 -10.29 7.81
N ALA A 41 6.88 -10.73 6.63
CA ALA A 41 7.30 -12.01 6.07
C ALA A 41 8.82 -12.09 5.86
N ARG A 42 9.45 -11.04 5.33
CA ARG A 42 10.90 -10.95 5.13
C ARG A 42 11.65 -11.01 6.47
N ASN A 43 11.19 -10.26 7.47
CA ASN A 43 11.81 -10.25 8.79
C ASN A 43 11.73 -11.63 9.45
N LEU A 44 10.59 -12.32 9.33
CA LEU A 44 10.44 -13.69 9.85
C LEU A 44 11.32 -14.70 9.08
N LEU A 45 11.46 -14.55 7.76
CA LEU A 45 12.38 -15.37 6.96
C LEU A 45 13.85 -15.18 7.41
N LEU A 46 14.27 -13.94 7.67
CA LEU A 46 15.63 -13.65 8.18
C LEU A 46 15.88 -14.25 9.57
N LEU A 47 14.83 -14.32 10.40
CA LEU A 47 14.87 -14.96 11.71
C LEU A 47 14.85 -16.51 11.64
N ASN A 48 14.91 -17.11 10.44
CA ASN A 48 14.81 -18.56 10.21
C ASN A 48 13.53 -19.18 10.80
N VAL A 49 12.42 -18.42 10.81
CA VAL A 49 11.11 -18.94 11.22
C VAL A 49 10.55 -19.86 10.13
N ASP A 50 9.85 -20.93 10.54
CA ASP A 50 9.22 -21.86 9.62
C ASP A 50 8.18 -21.19 8.71
N ILE A 51 8.15 -21.62 7.45
CA ILE A 51 7.25 -21.07 6.41
C ILE A 51 5.78 -21.16 6.85
N GLU A 52 5.35 -22.26 7.47
CA GLU A 52 3.96 -22.41 7.97
C GLU A 52 3.59 -21.36 9.02
N THR A 53 4.53 -21.00 9.90
CA THR A 53 4.31 -19.98 10.92
C THR A 53 4.23 -18.60 10.28
N ILE A 54 5.06 -18.35 9.26
CA ILE A 54 5.02 -17.10 8.48
C ILE A 54 3.70 -16.95 7.73
N VAL A 55 3.20 -18.01 7.10
CA VAL A 55 1.89 -18.06 6.44
C VAL A 55 0.79 -17.68 7.43
N LYS A 56 0.79 -18.28 8.64
CA LYS A 56 -0.21 -17.98 9.68
C LYS A 56 -0.12 -16.54 10.21
N ALA A 57 1.09 -16.00 10.36
CA ALA A 57 1.31 -14.66 10.91
C ALA A 57 1.00 -13.54 9.90
N THR A 58 1.32 -13.75 8.62
CA THR A 58 1.22 -12.72 7.57
C THR A 58 -0.04 -12.85 6.72
N GLY A 59 -0.65 -14.04 6.71
CA GLY A 59 -1.76 -14.40 5.83
C GLY A 59 -1.36 -14.47 4.36
N LEU A 60 -0.06 -14.53 4.06
CA LEU A 60 0.47 -14.74 2.71
C LEU A 60 0.51 -16.24 2.40
N THR A 61 0.43 -16.57 1.11
CA THR A 61 0.53 -17.96 0.66
C THR A 61 1.98 -18.47 0.74
N PRO A 62 2.20 -19.79 0.82
CA PRO A 62 3.54 -20.38 0.79
C PRO A 62 4.32 -19.97 -0.47
N ASP A 63 3.64 -19.90 -1.62
CA ASP A 63 4.21 -19.44 -2.89
C ASP A 63 4.69 -17.99 -2.82
N GLU A 64 3.89 -17.09 -2.26
CA GLU A 64 4.29 -15.69 -2.08
C GLU A 64 5.53 -15.56 -1.19
N ILE A 65 5.62 -16.36 -0.12
CA ILE A 65 6.79 -16.39 0.76
C ILE A 65 8.01 -16.96 0.03
N ALA A 66 7.84 -18.00 -0.79
CA ALA A 66 8.93 -18.56 -1.59
C ALA A 66 9.45 -17.56 -2.64
N VAL A 67 8.55 -16.82 -3.30
CA VAL A 67 8.91 -15.74 -4.21
C VAL A 67 9.64 -14.63 -3.47
N LEU A 68 9.15 -14.21 -2.29
CA LEU A 68 9.82 -13.23 -1.43
C LEU A 68 11.23 -13.69 -1.04
N LYS A 69 11.39 -14.94 -0.62
CA LYS A 69 12.69 -15.52 -0.29
C LYS A 69 13.64 -15.47 -1.50
N LYS A 70 13.17 -15.89 -2.68
CA LYS A 70 13.95 -15.86 -3.92
C LYS A 70 14.35 -14.44 -4.34
N GLN A 71 13.51 -13.45 -4.07
CA GLN A 71 13.81 -12.02 -4.31
C GLN A 71 14.85 -11.45 -3.32
N MET A 72 15.06 -12.10 -2.16
CA MET A 72 16.07 -11.68 -1.18
C MET A 72 17.42 -12.35 -1.40
N GLU A 73 17.43 -13.51 -2.04
CA GLU A 73 18.65 -14.28 -2.38
C GLU A 73 19.22 -13.91 -3.77
N GLN A 74 18.53 -13.05 -4.54
CA GLN A 74 19.01 -12.47 -5.80
C GLN A 74 19.67 -11.11 -5.56
#